data_AF-A0A929P2Y0-F1
#
_entry.id   AF-A0A929P2Y0-F1
#
_cell.length_a   1.000
_cell.length_b   1.000
_cell.length_c   1.000
_cell.angle_alpha   90.00
_cell.angle_beta   90.00
_cell.angle_gamma   90.00
#
_symmetry.space_group_name_H-M   'P 1'
#
loop_
_entity.id
_entity.type
_entity.pdbx_description
1 polymer ?
#
loop_
_entity_poly.entity_id
_entity_poly.type
_entity_poly.pdbx_seq_one_letter_code
_entity_poly.pdbx_strand_id
1 'polypeptide(L)'
;MLERDLKKEINQINGALEMLGLLRQRLELQLDEVADETGQEALDETLSYVVALRTEYLRRQQALHPHHKTCLFYLTDEGVLPIPHDCYVPLVEGKSVACEFFNQTFRLADWYVLMEKEVPKRVVNETYSWLVFDQHGRLDLQAAHAIEASPLPTEAERERIRQQLFDLDI
;
A
#
# COMPACT_ATOMS: atom_id res chain seq x y z
N MET A 1 16.44 2.12 25.36
CA MET A 1 15.14 1.45 25.20
C MET A 1 14.78 1.35 23.72
N LEU A 2 14.79 2.47 22.99
CA LEU A 2 14.60 2.53 21.52
C LEU A 2 15.36 1.49 20.69
N GLU A 3 16.66 1.27 20.93
CA GLU A 3 17.47 0.31 20.16
C GLU A 3 17.03 -1.15 20.30
N ARG A 4 16.50 -1.54 21.46
CA ARG A 4 16.01 -2.92 21.67
C ARG A 4 14.68 -3.15 20.96
N ASP A 5 13.84 -2.12 20.91
CA ASP A 5 12.54 -2.18 20.23
C ASP A 5 12.74 -2.21 18.71
N LEU A 6 13.65 -1.37 18.17
CA LEU A 6 14.00 -1.39 16.75
C LEU A 6 14.58 -2.75 16.32
N LYS A 7 15.46 -3.34 17.14
CA LYS A 7 16.07 -4.64 16.84
C LYS A 7 15.04 -5.78 16.87
N LYS A 8 14.03 -5.68 17.73
CA LYS A 8 12.92 -6.62 17.77
C LYS A 8 12.05 -6.51 16.53
N GLU A 9 11.77 -5.29 16.09
CA GLU A 9 10.98 -5.00 14.89
C GLU A 9 11.69 -5.46 13.61
N ILE A 10 13.00 -5.20 13.49
CA ILE A 10 13.83 -5.71 12.39
C ILE A 10 13.81 -7.24 12.33
N ASN A 11 13.92 -7.92 13.48
CA ASN A 11 13.87 -9.38 13.52
C ASN A 11 12.50 -9.92 13.11
N GLN A 12 11.41 -9.21 13.44
CA GLN A 12 10.06 -9.57 13.01
C GLN A 12 9.89 -9.39 11.50
N ILE A 13 10.39 -8.29 10.94
CA ILE A 13 10.36 -8.02 9.49
C ILE A 13 11.17 -9.07 8.74
N ASN A 14 12.38 -9.38 9.19
CA ASN A 14 13.24 -10.38 8.56
C ASN A 14 12.58 -11.77 8.58
N GLY A 15 11.96 -12.15 9.70
CA GLY A 15 11.21 -13.40 9.78
C GLY A 15 9.99 -13.46 8.85
N ALA A 16 9.31 -12.32 8.63
CA ALA A 16 8.21 -12.24 7.69
C ALA A 16 8.69 -12.35 6.23
N LEU A 17 9.79 -11.67 5.88
CA LEU A 17 10.40 -11.75 4.55
C LEU A 17 10.91 -13.15 4.22
N GLU A 18 11.49 -13.86 5.19
CA GLU A 18 11.93 -15.24 5.03
C GLU A 18 10.74 -16.18 4.75
N MET A 19 9.63 -16.01 5.48
CA MET A 19 8.40 -16.77 5.23
C MET A 19 7.79 -16.48 3.84
N LEU A 20 7.83 -15.23 3.37
CA LEU A 20 7.39 -14.87 2.03
C LEU A 20 8.32 -15.43 0.94
N GLY A 21 9.62 -15.48 1.20
CA GLY A 21 10.60 -16.11 0.31
C GLY A 21 10.38 -17.61 0.15
N LEU A 22 10.10 -18.30 1.26
CA LEU A 22 9.74 -19.73 1.25
C LEU A 22 8.42 -19.99 0.52
N LEU A 23 7.42 -19.12 0.71
CA LEU A 23 6.16 -19.19 -0.02
C LEU A 23 6.39 -19.05 -1.53
N ARG A 24 7.18 -18.07 -1.96
CA ARG A 24 7.47 -17.86 -3.38
C ARG A 24 8.18 -19.06 -4.01
N GLN A 25 9.25 -19.56 -3.38
CA GLN A 25 9.99 -20.72 -3.89
C GLN A 25 9.12 -21.97 -4.03
N ARG A 26 8.17 -22.15 -3.11
CA ARG A 26 7.23 -23.26 -3.18
C ARG A 26 6.22 -23.08 -4.31
N LEU A 27 5.68 -21.88 -4.50
CA LEU A 27 4.78 -21.58 -5.61
C LEU A 27 5.48 -21.72 -6.98
N GLU A 28 6.77 -21.40 -7.06
CA GLU A 28 7.60 -21.61 -8.26
C GLU A 28 7.78 -23.11 -8.59
N LEU A 29 8.13 -23.93 -7.60
CA LEU A 29 8.24 -25.39 -7.75
C LEU A 29 6.89 -26.02 -8.18
N GLN A 30 5.79 -25.53 -7.62
CA GLN A 30 4.46 -26.07 -7.90
C GLN A 30 3.91 -25.62 -9.28
N LEU A 31 4.35 -24.47 -9.79
CA LEU A 31 4.05 -24.03 -11.16
C LEU A 31 4.66 -24.99 -12.19
N ASP A 32 5.86 -25.50 -11.91
CA ASP A 32 6.53 -26.50 -12.75
C ASP A 32 5.81 -27.87 -12.66
N GLU A 33 5.27 -28.26 -11.50
CA GLU A 33 4.56 -29.53 -11.29
C GLU A 33 3.13 -29.57 -11.89
N VAL A 34 2.42 -28.43 -11.91
CA VAL A 34 1.09 -28.33 -12.55
C VAL A 34 1.18 -28.51 -14.07
N ALA A 35 2.35 -28.31 -14.67
CA ALA A 35 2.58 -28.49 -16.11
C ALA A 35 2.64 -29.97 -16.56
N ASP A 36 2.83 -30.93 -15.64
CA ASP A 36 3.17 -32.33 -15.96
C ASP A 36 2.08 -33.39 -15.60
N GLU A 37 0.84 -32.98 -15.29
CA GLU A 37 -0.33 -33.81 -14.90
C GLU A 37 -0.33 -34.48 -13.50
N THR A 38 -0.84 -33.75 -12.50
CA THR A 38 -1.99 -34.11 -11.63
C THR A 38 -2.43 -32.82 -10.92
N GLY A 39 -2.89 -31.83 -11.71
CA GLY A 39 -3.07 -30.46 -11.26
C GLY A 39 -4.09 -30.25 -10.14
N GLN A 40 -4.97 -31.23 -9.86
CA GLN A 40 -6.04 -31.08 -8.88
C GLN A 40 -5.59 -31.33 -7.44
N GLU A 41 -4.76 -32.35 -7.19
CA GLU A 41 -4.18 -32.59 -5.85
C GLU A 41 -3.16 -31.51 -5.48
N ALA A 42 -2.32 -31.10 -6.43
CA ALA A 42 -1.37 -29.99 -6.25
C ALA A 42 -2.10 -28.66 -5.99
N LEU A 43 -3.23 -28.42 -6.67
CA LEU A 43 -4.08 -27.25 -6.44
C LEU A 43 -4.75 -27.29 -5.07
N ASP A 44 -5.31 -28.43 -4.65
CA ASP A 44 -5.98 -28.57 -3.34
C ASP A 44 -4.99 -28.42 -2.17
N GLU A 45 -3.75 -28.91 -2.32
CA GLU A 45 -2.69 -28.69 -1.35
C GLU A 45 -2.28 -27.20 -1.29
N THR A 46 -2.15 -26.56 -2.44
CA THR A 46 -1.85 -25.12 -2.55
C THR A 46 -2.95 -24.29 -1.90
N LEU A 47 -4.22 -24.61 -2.17
CA LEU A 47 -5.36 -23.91 -1.61
C LEU A 47 -5.39 -24.05 -0.07
N SER A 48 -5.14 -25.27 0.42
CA SER A 48 -5.04 -25.54 1.87
C SER A 48 -3.91 -24.75 2.53
N TYR A 49 -2.75 -24.66 1.87
CA TYR A 49 -1.61 -23.89 2.38
C TYR A 49 -1.87 -22.38 2.36
N VAL A 50 -2.45 -21.84 1.29
CA VAL A 50 -2.86 -20.43 1.19
C VAL A 50 -3.89 -20.09 2.27
N VAL A 51 -4.86 -20.98 2.54
CA VAL A 51 -5.83 -20.81 3.62
C VAL A 51 -5.14 -20.80 4.99
N ALA A 52 -4.17 -21.68 5.22
CA ALA A 52 -3.39 -21.69 6.46
C ALA A 52 -2.56 -20.41 6.65
N LEU A 53 -1.90 -19.92 5.58
CA LEU A 53 -1.17 -18.66 5.61
C LEU A 53 -2.08 -17.47 5.84
N ARG A 54 -3.25 -17.44 5.17
CA ARG A 54 -4.26 -16.41 5.40
C ARG A 54 -4.73 -16.44 6.86
N THR A 55 -4.92 -17.62 7.44
CA THR A 55 -5.36 -17.78 8.83
C THR A 55 -4.29 -17.27 9.81
N GLU A 56 -3.02 -17.62 9.58
CA GLU A 56 -1.90 -17.13 10.40
C GLU A 56 -1.69 -15.62 10.22
N TYR A 57 -1.83 -15.11 9.00
CA TYR A 57 -1.83 -13.68 8.71
C TYR A 57 -2.91 -12.96 9.52
N LEU A 58 -4.18 -13.42 9.46
CA LEU A 58 -5.29 -12.83 10.20
C LEU A 58 -5.06 -12.92 11.73
N ARG A 59 -4.51 -14.04 12.23
CA ARG A 59 -4.15 -14.18 13.64
C ARG A 59 -3.10 -13.17 14.08
N ARG A 60 -2.04 -13.00 13.27
CA ARG A 60 -0.97 -12.02 13.56
C ARG A 60 -1.47 -10.59 13.42
N GLN A 61 -2.34 -10.32 12.45
CA GLN A 61 -3.03 -9.06 12.26
C GLN A 61 -3.83 -8.66 13.51
N GLN A 62 -4.53 -9.61 14.13
CA GLN A 62 -5.26 -9.39 15.38
C GLN A 62 -4.35 -9.14 16.59
N ALA A 63 -3.09 -9.58 16.51
CA ALA A 63 -2.07 -9.35 17.53
C ALA A 63 -1.24 -8.07 17.28
N LEU A 64 -1.47 -7.36 16.18
CA LEU A 64 -0.81 -6.09 15.91
C LEU A 64 -1.25 -5.06 16.96
N HIS A 65 -0.25 -4.44 17.58
CA HIS A 65 -0.45 -3.28 18.42
C HIS A 65 -0.97 -2.10 17.59
N PRO A 66 -1.57 -1.08 18.24
CA PRO A 66 -1.87 0.17 17.58
C PRO A 66 -0.61 0.67 16.86
N HIS A 67 -0.74 0.90 15.56
CA HIS A 67 0.35 1.34 14.71
C HIS A 67 -0.20 2.42 13.77
N HIS A 68 0.68 3.01 12.98
CA HIS A 68 0.27 4.06 12.06
C HIS A 68 0.48 3.61 10.62
N LYS A 69 -0.39 4.10 9.74
CA LYS A 69 -0.33 3.83 8.31
C LYS A 69 -0.53 5.12 7.54
N THR A 70 0.23 5.26 6.45
CA THR A 70 0.01 6.29 5.45
C THR A 70 -1.03 5.81 4.44
N CYS A 71 -2.08 6.61 4.27
CA CYS A 71 -3.15 6.40 3.30
C CYS A 71 -3.08 7.52 2.26
N LEU A 72 -2.85 7.14 1.00
CA LEU A 72 -2.56 8.07 -0.09
C LEU A 72 -3.74 8.13 -1.06
N PHE A 73 -4.08 9.33 -1.53
CA PHE A 73 -5.17 9.54 -2.48
C PHE A 73 -4.81 10.57 -3.54
N TYR A 74 -5.14 10.26 -4.80
CA TYR A 74 -5.22 11.27 -5.85
C TYR A 74 -6.53 12.05 -5.69
N LEU A 75 -6.44 13.38 -5.72
CA LEU A 75 -7.59 14.26 -5.87
C LEU A 75 -7.63 14.71 -7.32
N THR A 76 -8.62 14.17 -8.03
CA THR A 76 -8.85 14.41 -9.46
C THR A 76 -10.19 15.10 -9.63
N ASP A 77 -10.44 15.67 -10.82
CA ASP A 77 -11.74 16.26 -11.14
C ASP A 77 -12.88 15.21 -11.14
N GLU A 78 -12.55 13.94 -11.36
CA GLU A 78 -13.49 12.81 -11.33
C GLU A 78 -13.74 12.29 -9.90
N GLY A 79 -12.92 12.70 -8.93
CA GLY A 79 -13.06 12.37 -7.53
C GLY A 79 -11.77 11.92 -6.85
N VAL A 80 -11.94 11.21 -5.74
CA VAL A 80 -10.87 10.74 -4.86
C VAL A 80 -10.55 9.27 -5.15
N LEU A 81 -9.29 9.00 -5.53
CA LEU A 81 -8.82 7.66 -5.89
C LEU A 81 -7.71 7.21 -4.94
N PRO A 82 -7.82 6.05 -4.28
CA PRO A 82 -6.78 5.55 -3.37
C PRO A 82 -5.55 5.08 -4.14
N ILE A 83 -4.38 5.28 -3.54
CA ILE A 83 -3.08 4.90 -4.10
C ILE A 83 -2.47 3.84 -3.18
N PRO A 84 -2.15 2.63 -3.71
CA PRO A 84 -1.36 1.67 -2.97
C PRO A 84 0.02 2.25 -2.65
N HIS A 85 0.43 2.19 -1.38
CA HIS A 85 1.73 2.71 -0.94
C HIS A 85 2.90 2.07 -1.72
N ASP A 86 2.78 0.79 -2.04
CA ASP A 86 3.78 0.03 -2.81
C ASP A 86 3.90 0.49 -4.28
N CYS A 87 2.89 1.18 -4.81
CA CYS A 87 2.95 1.83 -6.12
C CYS A 87 3.57 3.23 -6.03
N TYR A 88 3.30 3.95 -4.94
CA TYR A 88 3.74 5.34 -4.76
C TYR A 88 5.24 5.46 -4.46
N VAL A 89 5.79 4.62 -3.58
CA VAL A 89 7.20 4.73 -3.17
C VAL A 89 8.16 4.56 -4.36
N PRO A 90 8.05 3.53 -5.20
CA PRO A 90 8.94 3.38 -6.35
C PRO A 90 8.84 4.55 -7.35
N LEU A 91 7.66 5.17 -7.45
CA LEU A 91 7.43 6.33 -8.31
C LEU A 91 8.18 7.56 -7.80
N VAL A 92 8.11 7.86 -6.50
CA VAL A 92 8.85 8.97 -5.88
C VAL A 92 10.36 8.74 -5.89
N GLU A 93 10.79 7.49 -5.72
CA GLU A 93 12.21 7.11 -5.79
C GLU A 93 12.77 7.11 -7.23
N GLY A 94 11.93 7.34 -8.25
CA GLY A 94 12.33 7.29 -9.66
C GLY A 94 12.69 5.88 -10.15
N LYS A 95 12.28 4.84 -9.42
CA LYS A 95 12.46 3.41 -9.78
C LYS A 95 11.31 2.88 -10.65
N SER A 96 10.19 3.59 -10.68
CA SER A 96 9.03 3.30 -11.52
C SER A 96 8.56 4.54 -12.29
N VAL A 97 7.75 4.33 -13.31
CA VAL A 97 7.08 5.36 -14.10
C VAL A 97 5.59 5.05 -14.18
N ALA A 98 4.75 6.08 -14.20
CA ALA A 98 3.31 5.95 -14.41
C ALA A 98 2.95 6.56 -15.77
N CYS A 99 3.06 5.75 -16.81
CA CYS A 99 2.90 6.21 -18.20
C CYS A 99 1.48 6.67 -18.52
N GLU A 100 0.50 6.13 -17.81
CA GLU A 100 -0.90 6.54 -17.87
C GLU A 100 -1.13 8.01 -17.48
N PHE A 101 -0.16 8.63 -16.79
CA PHE A 101 -0.27 9.99 -16.28
C PHE A 101 0.62 11.00 -17.03
N PHE A 102 1.07 10.70 -18.25
CA PHE A 102 1.89 11.64 -19.04
C PHE A 102 1.32 13.06 -19.10
N ASN A 103 2.14 14.04 -18.75
CA ASN A 103 1.79 15.47 -18.70
C ASN A 103 0.59 15.81 -17.81
N GLN A 104 0.21 14.91 -16.89
CA GLN A 104 -0.88 15.16 -15.95
C GLN A 104 -0.36 15.76 -14.66
N THR A 105 -1.23 16.50 -13.99
CA THR A 105 -0.97 17.10 -12.68
C THR A 105 -2.12 16.76 -11.76
N PHE A 106 -1.80 16.26 -10.57
CA PHE A 106 -2.76 15.87 -9.56
C PHE A 106 -2.44 16.51 -8.23
N ARG A 107 -3.45 16.65 -7.37
CA ARG A 107 -3.21 16.88 -5.94
C ARG A 107 -3.14 15.53 -5.24
N LEU A 108 -2.19 15.39 -4.33
CA LEU A 108 -2.01 14.24 -3.47
C LEU A 108 -2.46 14.59 -2.06
N ALA A 109 -3.29 13.73 -1.47
CA ALA A 109 -3.55 13.69 -0.05
C ALA A 109 -2.79 12.52 0.59
N ASP A 110 -1.96 12.81 1.57
CA ASP A 110 -1.26 11.83 2.42
C ASP A 110 -1.80 11.96 3.84
N TRP A 111 -2.60 10.97 4.26
CA TRP A 111 -3.19 10.92 5.57
C TRP A 111 -2.48 9.90 6.43
N TYR A 112 -1.91 10.36 7.53
CA TYR A 112 -1.29 9.52 8.52
C TYR A 112 -2.34 9.11 9.55
N VAL A 113 -2.68 7.83 9.57
CA VAL A 113 -3.83 7.30 10.30
C VAL A 113 -3.36 6.35 11.41
N LEU A 114 -3.95 6.49 12.59
CA LEU A 114 -3.80 5.50 13.67
C LEU A 114 -4.71 4.31 13.37
N MET A 115 -4.09 3.13 13.31
CA MET A 115 -4.73 1.85 13.06
C MET A 115 -4.84 1.07 14.36
N GLU A 116 -6.00 0.48 14.63
CA GLU A 116 -6.17 -0.51 15.70
C GLU A 116 -6.79 -1.77 15.11
N LYS A 117 -6.09 -2.91 15.23
CA LYS A 117 -6.49 -4.17 14.59
C LYS A 117 -6.77 -4.00 13.09
N GLU A 118 -5.94 -3.19 12.40
CA GLU A 118 -6.08 -2.82 10.99
C GLU A 118 -7.36 -2.06 10.62
N VAL A 119 -8.10 -1.56 11.61
CA VAL A 119 -9.21 -0.63 11.39
C VAL A 119 -8.72 0.79 11.66
N PRO A 120 -8.89 1.73 10.72
CA PRO A 120 -8.53 3.12 10.94
C PRO A 120 -9.41 3.72 12.05
N LYS A 121 -8.78 4.36 13.04
CA LYS A 121 -9.47 4.95 14.19
C LYS A 121 -9.55 6.46 14.15
N ARG A 122 -8.44 7.09 13.78
CA ARG A 122 -8.38 8.54 13.63
C ARG A 122 -7.25 8.95 12.72
N VAL A 123 -7.45 10.07 12.04
CA VAL A 123 -6.39 10.77 11.34
C VAL A 123 -5.51 11.49 12.38
N VAL A 124 -4.20 11.29 12.29
CA VAL A 124 -3.20 11.91 13.16
C VAL A 124 -2.61 13.14 12.47
N ASN A 125 -2.36 13.05 11.15
CA ASN A 125 -1.86 14.15 10.35
C ASN A 125 -2.38 14.07 8.91
N GLU A 126 -2.47 15.23 8.25
CA GLU A 126 -2.89 15.36 6.86
C GLU A 126 -1.83 16.22 6.13
N THR A 127 -1.25 15.69 5.06
CA THR A 127 -0.30 16.40 4.21
C THR A 127 -0.84 16.45 2.79
N TYR A 128 -0.67 17.59 2.12
CA TYR A 128 -1.18 17.81 0.77
C TYR A 128 -0.07 18.37 -0.12
N SER A 129 0.06 17.82 -1.32
CA SER A 129 1.10 18.23 -2.27
C SER A 129 0.63 18.11 -3.72
N TRP A 130 1.35 18.73 -4.64
CA TRP A 130 1.15 18.51 -6.07
C TRP A 130 2.00 17.33 -6.55
N LEU A 131 1.48 16.58 -7.50
CA LEU A 131 2.21 15.59 -8.28
C LEU A 131 2.13 16.00 -9.74
N VAL A 132 3.28 16.29 -10.34
CA VAL A 132 3.41 16.64 -11.75
C VAL A 132 4.14 15.50 -12.44
N PHE A 133 3.55 14.98 -13.50
CA PHE A 133 4.13 13.90 -14.31
C PHE A 133 4.69 14.48 -15.61
N ASP A 134 5.94 14.16 -15.90
CA ASP A 134 6.59 14.58 -17.14
C ASP A 134 6.10 13.76 -18.36
N GLN A 135 6.65 14.09 -19.53
CA GLN A 135 6.35 13.39 -20.78
C GLN A 135 6.78 11.91 -20.80
N HIS A 136 7.52 11.44 -19.79
CA HIS A 136 7.95 10.06 -19.62
C HIS A 136 7.29 9.38 -18.40
N GLY A 137 6.32 10.04 -17.76
CA GLY A 137 5.54 9.48 -16.65
C GLY A 137 6.32 9.45 -15.34
N ARG A 138 7.39 10.24 -15.25
CA ARG A 138 8.18 10.43 -14.04
C ARG A 138 7.63 11.61 -13.25
N LEU A 139 7.77 11.56 -11.93
CA LEU A 139 7.45 12.71 -11.10
C LEU A 139 8.48 13.81 -11.27
N ASP A 140 8.00 15.00 -11.62
CA ASP A 140 8.76 16.23 -11.62
C ASP A 140 8.48 17.02 -10.34
N LEU A 141 9.33 16.79 -9.33
CA LEU A 141 9.22 17.46 -8.03
C LEU A 141 9.49 18.97 -8.13
N GLN A 142 10.29 19.41 -9.10
CA GLN A 142 10.56 20.84 -9.30
C GLN A 142 9.33 21.54 -9.86
N ALA A 143 8.70 20.95 -10.88
CA ALA A 143 7.46 21.48 -11.44
C ALA A 143 6.33 21.47 -10.39
N ALA A 144 6.23 20.42 -9.58
CA ALA A 144 5.25 20.37 -8.49
C ALA A 144 5.45 21.49 -7.45
N HIS A 145 6.70 21.81 -7.10
CA HIS A 145 7.00 22.89 -6.15
C HIS A 145 6.75 24.29 -6.72
N ALA A 146 6.81 24.44 -8.05
CA ALA A 146 6.57 25.71 -8.73
C ALA A 146 5.07 26.09 -8.80
N ILE A 147 4.15 25.18 -8.48
CA ILE A 147 2.71 25.47 -8.48
C ILE A 147 2.35 26.29 -7.24
N GLU A 148 1.99 27.56 -7.45
CA GLU A 148 1.56 28.47 -6.38
C GLU A 148 0.15 28.17 -5.85
N ALA A 149 -0.67 27.47 -6.65
CA ALA A 149 -2.02 27.09 -6.25
C ALA A 149 -1.99 26.12 -5.06
N SER A 150 -2.97 26.24 -4.16
CA SER A 150 -3.05 25.37 -2.99
C SER A 150 -3.42 23.93 -3.40
N PRO A 151 -2.70 22.89 -2.92
CA PRO A 151 -3.07 21.49 -3.14
C PRO A 151 -4.16 21.00 -2.17
N LEU A 152 -4.70 21.89 -1.33
CA LEU A 152 -5.71 21.51 -0.34
C LEU A 152 -6.95 20.88 -1.01
N PRO A 153 -7.56 19.86 -0.38
CA PRO A 153 -8.81 19.30 -0.84
C PRO A 153 -9.95 20.28 -0.62
N THR A 154 -10.98 20.16 -1.45
CA THR A 154 -12.29 20.71 -1.13
C THR A 154 -12.92 19.95 0.05
N GLU A 155 -13.94 20.53 0.68
CA GLU A 155 -14.65 19.85 1.76
C GLU A 155 -15.29 18.53 1.31
N ALA A 156 -15.84 18.50 0.08
CA ALA A 156 -16.42 17.30 -0.51
C ALA A 156 -15.38 16.19 -0.76
N GLU A 157 -14.19 16.56 -1.25
CA GLU A 157 -13.08 15.61 -1.42
C GLU A 157 -12.62 15.05 -0.08
N ARG A 158 -12.45 15.92 0.92
CA ARG A 158 -12.05 15.51 2.26
C ARG A 158 -13.05 14.56 2.91
N GLU A 159 -14.34 14.80 2.71
CA GLU A 159 -15.39 13.91 3.22
C GLU A 159 -15.38 12.56 2.47
N ARG A 160 -15.14 12.56 1.16
CA ARG A 160 -15.01 11.33 0.38
C ARG A 160 -13.80 10.49 0.81
N ILE A 161 -12.67 11.13 1.15
CA ILE A 161 -11.52 10.43 1.76
C ILE A 161 -11.93 9.80 3.09
N ARG A 162 -12.66 10.54 3.94
CA ARG A 162 -13.14 10.00 5.23
C ARG A 162 -14.03 8.78 5.05
N GLN A 163 -15.00 8.84 4.15
CA GLN A 163 -15.90 7.73 3.86
C GLN A 163 -15.11 6.51 3.38
N GLN A 164 -14.16 6.69 2.45
CA GLN A 164 -13.31 5.59 1.97
C GLN A 164 -12.42 4.97 3.07
N LEU A 165 -12.03 5.75 4.07
CA LEU A 165 -11.20 5.27 5.18
C LEU A 165 -12.01 4.60 6.29
N PHE A 166 -13.05 5.27 6.79
CA PHE A 166 -13.75 4.86 8.01
C PHE A 166 -15.04 4.08 7.75
N ASP A 167 -15.68 4.27 6.60
CA ASP A 167 -16.93 3.60 6.23
C ASP A 167 -16.68 2.41 5.30
N LEU A 168 -15.64 1.64 5.60
CA LEU A 168 -15.42 0.32 5.00
C LEU A 168 -16.48 -0.65 5.55
N ASP A 169 -17.71 -0.53 5.06
CA ASP A 169 -18.75 -1.54 5.23
C ASP A 169 -18.30 -2.83 4.51
N ILE A 170 -17.78 -3.79 5.29
CA ILE A 170 -17.80 -5.24 5.01
C ILE A 170 -18.07 -5.99 6.32
#